data_AF-X1UDY9-F1
#
_entry.id   AF-X1UDY9-F1
#
_cell.length_a   1.000
_cell.length_b   1.000
_cell.length_c   1.000
_cell.angle_alpha   90.00
_cell.angle_beta   90.00
_cell.angle_gamma   90.00
#
_symmetry.space_group_name_H-M   'P 1'
#
loop_
_entity.id
_entity.type
_entity.pdbx_description
1 polymer ?
#
loop_
_entity_poly.entity_id
_entity_poly.type
_entity_poly.pdbx_seq_one_letter_code
_entity_poly.pdbx_strand_id
1 'polypeptide(L)'
;MEIFALIGESGTGKSHKALLIAHKYNINYIVDDGLLIRKDKILAGHSAKKDKNRIQAIRTAIFEESSHAHEVIDVIKKAKPTKILVIGTSVRMIDKIIKTLELPPPYQNCYICAQLKGQVLQSYLYLKEKRSFPEQ
;
A
#
# COMPACT_ATOMS: atom_id res chain seq x y z
N MET A 1 -8.21 11.83 4.76
CA MET A 1 -8.08 10.47 4.20
C MET A 1 -7.16 9.70 5.13
N GLU A 2 -7.58 8.53 5.62
CA GLU A 2 -6.78 7.67 6.50
C GLU A 2 -5.99 6.64 5.71
N ILE A 3 -4.72 6.43 6.08
CA ILE A 3 -3.78 5.57 5.35
C ILE A 3 -3.44 4.34 6.20
N PHE A 4 -3.85 3.17 5.74
CA PHE A 4 -3.50 1.88 6.35
C PHE A 4 -2.37 1.24 5.56
N ALA A 5 -1.50 0.46 6.23
CA ALA A 5 -0.41 -0.23 5.58
C ALA A 5 -0.37 -1.72 5.95
N LEU A 6 -0.24 -2.58 4.94
CA LEU A 6 0.05 -3.99 5.15
C LEU A 6 1.45 -4.29 4.64
N ILE A 7 2.35 -4.68 5.56
CA ILE A 7 3.75 -4.93 5.25
C ILE A 7 4.07 -6.39 5.48
N GLY A 8 4.73 -7.03 4.53
CA GLY A 8 5.25 -8.38 4.74
C GLY A 8 6.04 -8.89 3.55
N GLU A 9 6.85 -9.91 3.79
CA GLU A 9 7.68 -10.52 2.76
C GLU A 9 6.87 -11.05 1.57
N SER A 10 7.50 -11.13 0.40
CA SER A 10 6.85 -11.69 -0.80
C SER A 10 6.40 -13.14 -0.55
N GLY A 11 5.28 -13.55 -1.15
CA GLY A 11 4.75 -14.91 -0.99
C GLY A 11 3.94 -15.18 0.29
N THR A 12 3.78 -14.21 1.20
CA THR A 12 3.05 -14.39 2.48
C THR A 12 1.51 -14.26 2.38
N GLY A 13 0.94 -14.27 1.16
CA GLY A 13 -0.50 -14.16 0.96
C GLY A 13 -1.10 -12.78 1.25
N LYS A 14 -0.28 -11.71 1.17
CA LYS A 14 -0.68 -10.33 1.50
C LYS A 14 -1.92 -9.85 0.75
N SER A 15 -2.03 -10.08 -0.56
CA SER A 15 -3.19 -9.62 -1.33
C SER A 15 -4.50 -10.23 -0.81
N HIS A 16 -4.50 -11.50 -0.37
CA HIS A 16 -5.68 -12.14 0.23
C HIS A 16 -5.97 -11.58 1.63
N LYS A 17 -4.94 -11.45 2.49
CA LYS A 17 -5.11 -10.87 3.84
C LYS A 17 -5.51 -9.40 3.81
N ALA A 18 -5.10 -8.66 2.78
CA ALA A 18 -5.48 -7.28 2.58
C ALA A 18 -6.99 -7.13 2.37
N LEU A 19 -7.64 -8.05 1.65
CA LEU A 19 -9.09 -8.04 1.51
C LEU A 19 -9.79 -8.23 2.86
N LEU A 20 -9.29 -9.14 3.70
CA LEU A 20 -9.83 -9.36 5.05
C LEU A 20 -9.68 -8.11 5.94
N ILE A 21 -8.52 -7.48 5.91
CA ILE A 21 -8.23 -6.23 6.65
C ILE A 21 -9.11 -5.10 6.11
N ALA A 22 -9.17 -4.95 4.79
CA ALA A 22 -9.98 -3.95 4.13
C ALA A 22 -11.46 -4.08 4.51
N HIS A 23 -12.00 -5.31 4.51
CA HIS A 23 -13.35 -5.57 4.98
C HIS A 23 -13.52 -5.23 6.47
N LYS A 24 -12.61 -5.72 7.34
CA LYS A 24 -12.66 -5.51 8.80
C LYS A 24 -12.63 -4.02 9.20
N TYR A 25 -11.82 -3.21 8.51
CA TYR A 25 -11.66 -1.78 8.82
C TYR A 25 -12.51 -0.87 7.90
N ASN A 26 -13.38 -1.46 7.08
CA ASN A 26 -14.23 -0.78 6.10
C ASN A 26 -13.43 0.16 5.15
N ILE A 27 -12.34 -0.37 4.62
CA ILE A 27 -11.46 0.29 3.65
C ILE A 27 -11.87 -0.20 2.27
N ASN A 28 -12.33 0.72 1.43
CA ASN A 28 -12.82 0.37 0.10
C ASN A 28 -11.77 0.45 -0.99
N TYR A 29 -10.61 1.05 -0.70
CA TYR A 29 -9.55 1.32 -1.68
C TYR A 29 -8.25 0.66 -1.25
N ILE A 30 -7.62 -0.05 -2.18
CA ILE A 30 -6.37 -0.78 -1.97
C ILE A 30 -5.37 -0.35 -3.05
N VAL A 31 -4.14 -0.11 -2.63
CA VAL A 31 -2.98 0.08 -3.51
C VAL A 31 -2.10 -1.15 -3.39
N ASP A 32 -1.94 -1.89 -4.48
CA ASP A 32 -1.16 -3.13 -4.53
C ASP A 32 -0.43 -3.25 -5.87
N ASP A 33 0.87 -3.54 -5.84
CA ASP A 33 1.67 -3.86 -7.03
C ASP A 33 1.47 -2.92 -8.24
N GLY A 34 1.33 -1.61 -8.02
CA GLY A 34 1.12 -0.63 -9.09
C GLY A 34 -0.34 -0.41 -9.51
N LEU A 35 -1.31 -1.00 -8.79
CA LEU A 35 -2.73 -0.84 -9.06
C LEU A 35 -3.42 -0.03 -7.97
N LEU A 36 -4.44 0.72 -8.36
CA LEU A 36 -5.49 1.22 -7.47
C LEU A 36 -6.75 0.39 -7.66
N ILE A 37 -7.19 -0.27 -6.60
CA ILE A 37 -8.32 -1.20 -6.62
C ILE A 37 -9.40 -0.65 -5.69
N ARG A 38 -10.66 -0.70 -6.13
CA ARG A 38 -11.83 -0.43 -5.28
C ARG A 38 -12.70 -1.68 -5.22
N LYS A 39 -12.78 -2.29 -4.03
CA LYS A 39 -13.38 -3.62 -3.83
C LYS A 39 -12.70 -4.64 -4.77
N ASP A 40 -13.40 -5.06 -5.83
CA ASP A 40 -12.92 -6.05 -6.80
C ASP A 40 -12.64 -5.46 -8.19
N LYS A 41 -12.69 -4.13 -8.32
CA LYS A 41 -12.46 -3.44 -9.60
C LYS A 41 -11.16 -2.66 -9.57
N ILE A 42 -10.31 -2.89 -10.57
CA ILE A 42 -9.16 -2.02 -10.85
C ILE A 42 -9.71 -0.68 -11.34
N LEU A 43 -9.37 0.40 -10.65
CA LEU A 43 -9.75 1.75 -11.03
C LEU A 43 -8.69 2.45 -11.88
N ALA A 44 -7.41 2.15 -11.65
CA ALA A 44 -6.28 2.74 -12.37
C ALA A 44 -5.01 1.90 -12.20
N GLY A 45 -4.05 2.15 -13.09
CA GLY A 45 -2.68 1.69 -12.99
C GLY A 45 -2.38 0.37 -13.67
N HIS A 46 -1.10 0.01 -13.64
CA HIS A 46 -0.54 -1.19 -14.27
C HIS A 46 -0.01 -2.15 -13.22
N SER A 47 -0.32 -3.44 -13.37
CA SER A 47 0.15 -4.46 -12.43
C SER A 47 1.61 -4.79 -12.69
N ALA A 48 2.46 -4.63 -11.67
CA ALA A 48 3.85 -5.07 -11.66
C ALA A 48 4.03 -6.56 -12.01
N LYS A 49 2.99 -7.40 -11.81
CA LYS A 49 3.00 -8.83 -12.17
C LYS A 49 3.05 -9.07 -13.69
N LYS A 50 2.69 -8.07 -14.50
CA LYS A 50 2.70 -8.15 -15.97
C LYS A 50 3.99 -7.59 -16.57
N ASP A 51 4.91 -7.08 -15.75
CA ASP A 51 6.17 -6.53 -16.23
C ASP A 51 7.17 -7.62 -16.66
N LYS A 52 7.96 -7.30 -17.68
CA LYS A 52 8.88 -8.26 -18.33
C LYS A 52 10.05 -8.65 -17.44
N ASN A 53 10.47 -7.76 -16.54
CA ASN A 53 11.61 -8.00 -15.67
C ASN A 53 11.38 -7.46 -14.25
N ARG A 54 12.15 -7.99 -13.31
CA ARG A 54 12.03 -7.68 -11.88
C ARG A 54 12.26 -6.20 -11.57
N ILE A 55 13.15 -5.53 -12.31
CA ILE A 55 13.43 -4.11 -12.10
C ILE A 55 12.20 -3.29 -12.46
N GLN A 56 11.60 -3.50 -13.63
CA GLN A 56 10.34 -2.85 -14.02
C GLN A 56 9.24 -3.12 -13.00
N ALA A 57 9.05 -4.37 -12.58
CA ALA A 57 8.05 -4.72 -11.58
C ALA A 57 8.20 -3.89 -10.29
N ILE A 58 9.42 -3.70 -9.80
CA ILE A 58 9.69 -2.88 -8.61
C ILE A 58 9.34 -1.41 -8.89
N ARG A 59 9.76 -0.86 -10.03
CA ARG A 59 9.50 0.55 -10.42
C ARG A 59 8.00 0.82 -10.54
N THR A 60 7.27 -0.09 -11.18
CA THR A 60 5.81 -0.05 -11.32
C THR A 60 5.12 -0.13 -9.96
N ALA A 61 5.56 -1.04 -9.08
CA ALA A 61 4.95 -1.22 -7.76
C ALA A 61 5.11 0.00 -6.83
N ILE A 62 6.16 0.80 -7.02
CA ILE A 62 6.37 2.06 -6.29
C ILE A 62 5.90 3.30 -7.07
N PHE A 63 5.24 3.10 -8.21
CA PHE A 63 4.74 4.15 -9.10
C PHE A 63 5.83 5.10 -9.61
N GLU A 64 7.05 4.63 -9.82
CA GLU A 64 8.19 5.51 -10.15
C GLU A 64 8.04 6.23 -11.50
N GLU A 65 7.31 5.64 -12.44
CA GLU A 65 7.05 6.28 -13.73
C GLU A 65 5.97 7.36 -13.57
N SER A 66 6.32 8.60 -13.93
CA SER A 66 5.49 9.76 -13.69
C SER A 66 4.12 9.67 -14.34
N SER A 67 3.99 9.19 -15.59
CA SER A 67 2.70 9.12 -16.26
C SER A 67 1.74 8.14 -15.58
N HIS A 68 2.26 6.99 -15.15
CA HIS A 68 1.55 5.98 -14.36
C HIS A 68 1.14 6.52 -12.99
N ALA A 69 2.03 7.23 -12.30
CA ALA A 69 1.69 7.87 -11.03
C ALA A 69 0.56 8.89 -11.19
N HIS A 70 0.63 9.77 -12.19
CA HIS A 70 -0.39 10.80 -12.44
C HIS A 70 -1.77 10.18 -12.75
N GLU A 71 -1.83 9.11 -13.55
CA GLU A 71 -3.07 8.38 -13.83
C GLU A 71 -3.76 7.96 -12.52
N VAL A 72 -3.00 7.37 -11.62
CA VAL A 72 -3.51 6.85 -10.35
C VAL A 72 -3.89 7.99 -9.40
N ILE A 73 -3.06 9.04 -9.32
CA ILE A 73 -3.31 10.25 -8.51
C ILE A 73 -4.63 10.91 -8.93
N ASP A 74 -4.86 11.08 -10.23
CA ASP A 74 -6.08 11.70 -10.76
C ASP A 74 -7.32 10.92 -10.36
N VAL A 75 -7.26 9.59 -10.43
CA VAL A 75 -8.36 8.73 -10.03
C VAL A 75 -8.58 8.79 -8.51
N ILE A 76 -7.53 8.85 -7.69
CA ILE A 76 -7.64 9.04 -6.23
C ILE A 76 -8.29 10.40 -5.92
N LYS A 77 -7.85 11.47 -6.58
CA LYS A 77 -8.38 12.84 -6.40
C LYS A 77 -9.88 12.92 -6.78
N LYS A 78 -10.29 12.24 -7.86
CA LYS A 78 -11.70 12.14 -8.27
C LYS A 78 -12.52 11.28 -7.31
N ALA A 79 -11.97 10.16 -6.86
CA ALA A 79 -12.66 9.20 -6.00
C ALA A 79 -12.82 9.70 -4.55
N LYS A 80 -11.95 10.60 -4.08
CA LYS A 80 -11.92 11.17 -2.73
C LYS A 80 -12.12 10.10 -1.63
N PRO A 81 -11.25 9.07 -1.57
CA PRO A 81 -11.45 7.99 -0.62
C PRO A 81 -11.30 8.48 0.83
N THR A 82 -12.16 7.98 1.72
CA THR A 82 -12.04 8.24 3.16
C THR A 82 -10.88 7.46 3.78
N LYS A 83 -10.69 6.20 3.35
CA LYS A 83 -9.62 5.30 3.77
C LYS A 83 -8.98 4.60 2.57
N ILE A 84 -7.68 4.38 2.62
CA ILE A 84 -6.92 3.61 1.63
C ILE A 84 -5.96 2.66 2.34
N LEU A 85 -5.83 1.44 1.82
CA LEU A 85 -4.88 0.44 2.30
C LEU A 85 -3.74 0.31 1.29
N VAL A 86 -2.51 0.56 1.71
CA VAL A 86 -1.31 0.40 0.89
C VAL A 86 -0.62 -0.91 1.27
N ILE A 87 -0.33 -1.74 0.28
CA ILE A 87 0.35 -3.02 0.48
C ILE A 87 1.79 -2.88 0.00
N GLY A 88 2.74 -3.42 0.77
CA GLY A 88 4.14 -3.38 0.41
C GLY A 88 4.96 -4.45 1.12
N THR A 89 6.23 -4.55 0.74
CA THR A 89 7.16 -5.52 1.34
C THR A 89 8.03 -4.92 2.45
N SER A 90 8.12 -3.60 2.52
CA SER A 90 8.89 -2.89 3.55
C SER A 90 8.28 -1.52 3.85
N VAL A 91 8.61 -0.96 5.02
CA VAL A 91 8.21 0.41 5.39
C VAL A 91 8.71 1.42 4.36
N ARG A 92 9.96 1.27 3.91
CA ARG A 92 10.55 2.12 2.86
C ARG A 92 9.77 2.09 1.56
N MET A 93 9.21 0.93 1.19
CA MET A 93 8.35 0.80 0.01
C MET A 93 7.04 1.57 0.20
N ILE A 94 6.38 1.40 1.34
CA ILE A 94 5.15 2.14 1.67
C ILE A 94 5.40 3.65 1.65
N ASP A 95 6.49 4.12 2.27
CA ASP A 95 6.84 5.54 2.30
C ASP A 95 7.06 6.11 0.89
N LYS A 96 7.69 5.34 0.00
CA LYS A 96 7.82 5.72 -1.41
C LYS A 96 6.47 5.84 -2.08
N ILE A 97 5.61 4.82 -1.97
CA ILE A 97 4.28 4.82 -2.61
C ILE A 97 3.45 6.02 -2.12
N ILE A 98 3.42 6.28 -0.81
CA ILE A 98 2.67 7.40 -0.22
C ILE A 98 3.17 8.73 -0.79
N LYS A 99 4.50 8.93 -0.86
CA LYS A 99 5.10 10.15 -1.40
C LYS A 99 4.80 10.31 -2.88
N THR A 100 4.98 9.25 -3.66
CA THR A 100 4.80 9.29 -5.11
C THR A 100 3.35 9.57 -5.49
N LEU A 101 2.38 8.99 -4.77
CA LEU A 101 0.95 9.18 -5.03
C LEU A 101 0.37 10.44 -4.34
N GLU A 102 1.22 11.32 -3.81
CA GLU A 102 0.82 12.55 -3.10
C GLU A 102 -0.22 12.29 -1.99
N LEU A 103 -0.16 11.11 -1.36
CA LEU A 103 -1.09 10.75 -0.31
C LEU A 103 -0.77 11.52 0.97
N PRO A 104 -1.78 11.86 1.80
CA PRO A 104 -1.54 12.51 3.07
C PRO A 104 -0.51 11.73 3.88
N PRO A 105 0.46 12.42 4.50
CA PRO A 105 1.51 11.75 5.23
C PRO A 105 0.89 10.90 6.34
N PRO A 106 1.47 9.72 6.62
CA PRO A 106 0.90 8.77 7.57
C PRO A 106 0.77 9.34 8.99
N TYR A 107 1.57 10.37 9.30
CA TYR A 107 1.57 11.12 10.56
C TYR A 107 0.30 11.96 10.81
N GLN A 108 -0.45 12.33 9.77
CA GLN A 108 -1.69 13.10 9.94
C GLN A 108 -2.91 12.21 10.18
N ASN A 109 -2.93 10.99 9.63
CA ASN A 109 -4.10 10.11 9.68
C ASN A 109 -3.67 8.63 9.85
N CYS A 110 -3.47 8.20 11.10
CA CYS A 110 -3.45 6.82 11.61
C CYS A 110 -2.82 5.72 10.70
N TYR A 111 -1.54 5.43 10.91
CA TYR A 111 -0.82 4.32 10.28
C TYR A 111 -0.93 3.02 11.09
N ILE A 112 -1.83 2.14 10.69
CA ILE A 112 -1.82 0.75 11.17
C ILE A 112 -0.94 -0.06 10.22
N CYS A 113 0.21 -0.50 10.71
CA CYS A 113 1.08 -1.45 10.03
C CYS A 113 0.73 -2.84 10.54
N ALA A 114 0.24 -3.72 9.67
CA ALA A 114 0.16 -5.13 10.02
C ALA A 114 1.35 -5.87 9.41
N GLN A 115 2.10 -6.61 10.25
CA GLN A 115 3.19 -7.47 9.79
C GLN A 115 2.79 -8.94 9.83
N LEU A 116 3.19 -9.67 8.79
CA LEU A 116 3.05 -11.12 8.72
C LEU A 116 4.37 -11.78 9.14
N LYS A 117 4.41 -12.31 10.37
CA LYS A 117 5.50 -13.19 10.84
C LYS A 117 4.95 -14.59 10.99
N GLY A 118 5.52 -15.58 10.28
CA GLY A 118 5.17 -16.99 10.46
C GLY A 118 3.65 -17.28 10.43
N GLN A 119 2.92 -16.66 9.48
CA GLN A 119 1.46 -16.70 9.32
C GLN A 119 0.59 -15.87 10.28
N VAL A 120 1.14 -15.34 11.37
CA VAL A 120 0.41 -14.51 12.35
C VAL A 120 0.35 -13.06 11.88
N LEU A 121 -0.83 -12.43 11.98
CA LEU A 121 -1.04 -11.01 11.68
C LEU A 121 -0.86 -10.20 12.97
N GLN A 122 0.17 -9.38 13.05
CA GLN A 122 0.40 -8.50 14.19
C GLN A 122 0.12 -7.06 13.78
N SER A 123 -0.92 -6.46 14.37
CA SER A 123 -1.27 -5.05 14.15
C SER A 123 -0.39 -4.16 15.02
N TYR A 124 0.28 -3.20 14.41
CA TYR A 124 1.08 -2.18 15.05
C TYR A 124 0.52 -0.81 14.68
N LEU A 125 0.29 0.03 15.67
CA LEU A 125 0.10 1.45 15.44
C LEU A 125 1.50 2.07 15.37
N TYR A 126 1.95 2.50 14.19
CA TYR A 126 3.30 3.02 13.97
C TYR A 126 3.50 4.44 14.53
N LEU A 127 2.63 4.89 15.42
CA LEU A 127 2.45 6.30 15.76
C LEU A 127 2.50 6.61 17.27
N LYS A 128 3.43 6.01 18.02
CA LYS A 128 3.85 6.64 19.29
C LYS A 128 5.34 6.71 19.59
N GLU A 129 6.20 5.99 18.88
CA GLU A 129 7.63 6.10 19.13
C GLU A 129 8.41 5.87 17.84
N LYS A 130 9.08 6.92 17.37
CA LYS A 130 10.41 6.71 16.79
C LYS A 130 11.32 6.12 17.88
N ARG A 131 11.13 4.83 18.19
CA ARG A 131 12.13 3.98 18.81
C ARG A 131 12.02 2.60 18.17
N SER A 132 12.96 2.41 17.25
CA SER A 132 13.60 1.13 16.95
C SER A 132 12.73 0.07 16.29
N PHE A 133 12.79 0.00 14.96
CA PHE A 133 12.97 -1.32 14.36
C PHE A 133 14.44 -1.72 14.57
N PRO A 134 14.75 -2.87 15.18
CA PRO A 134 16.09 -3.43 15.04
C PRO A 134 16.24 -3.80 13.57
N GLU A 135 17.25 -3.21 12.90
CA GLU A 135 17.78 -3.82 11.69
C GLU A 135 18.22 -5.24 12.04
N GLN A 136 17.62 -6.23 11.40
CA GLN A 136 18.22 -7.56 11.27
C GLN A 136 18.85 -7.64 9.89
#